data_AF-A0AAD2A4I5-F1
#
_entry.id   AF-A0AAD2A4I5-F1
#
_cell.length_a   1.000
_cell.length_b   1.000
_cell.length_c   1.000
_cell.angle_alpha   90.00
_cell.angle_beta   90.00
_cell.angle_gamma   90.00
#
_symmetry.space_group_name_H-M   'P 1'
#
loop_
_entity.id
_entity.type
_entity.pdbx_description
1 polymer ?
#
loop_
_entity_poly.entity_id
_entity_poly.type
_entity_poly.pdbx_seq_one_letter_code
_entity_poly.pdbx_strand_id
1 'polypeptide(L)'
;MHSGTIGVSQAMQIAANVAVLERECDYFLQHAAQQCGIPVRSVDSRQGSLRAKIVLKTSRDAAYLALLSLVNSKLDEFMSLTENVNWTSDDVPQHANEYVNEVVIYLDTLVSTAQQILPLDALYKVGIDALEHISNSILGAFLSDSVKSFNTNAVMSINHDLNALESFADEKFHSTGLHEIHSEGSFRGA
;
A
#
# COMPACT_ATOMS: atom_id res chain seq x y z
N MET A 1 20.93 -15.46 17.40
CA MET A 1 20.72 -14.38 16.41
C MET A 1 19.29 -13.92 16.58
N HIS A 2 19.06 -12.74 17.18
CA HIS A 2 17.72 -12.17 17.24
C HIS A 2 17.42 -11.59 15.86
N SER A 3 16.77 -12.37 14.98
CA SER A 3 16.10 -11.79 13.81
C SER A 3 14.96 -10.94 14.36
N GLY A 4 15.23 -9.66 14.57
CA GLY A 4 14.16 -8.69 14.83
C GLY A 4 13.26 -8.67 13.61
N THR A 5 11.99 -9.04 13.78
CA THR A 5 10.99 -8.93 12.72
C THR A 5 10.92 -7.47 12.29
N ILE A 6 11.14 -7.20 11.00
CA ILE A 6 11.05 -5.84 10.45
C ILE A 6 9.58 -5.41 10.51
N GLY A 7 9.30 -4.28 11.15
CA GLY A 7 7.96 -3.68 11.19
C GLY A 7 7.64 -2.87 9.93
N VAL A 8 6.35 -2.57 9.71
CA VAL A 8 5.85 -1.80 8.55
C VAL A 8 6.61 -0.48 8.37
N SER A 9 6.75 0.33 9.43
CA SER A 9 7.44 1.61 9.36
C SER A 9 8.93 1.48 9.05
N GLN A 10 9.58 0.40 9.49
CA GLN A 10 10.98 0.10 9.17
C GLN A 10 11.12 -0.31 7.70
N ALA A 11 10.21 -1.13 7.18
CA ALA A 11 10.17 -1.50 5.77
C ALA A 11 9.96 -0.27 4.87
N MET A 12 9.07 0.65 5.25
CA MET A 12 8.88 1.94 4.57
C MET A 12 10.16 2.76 4.53
N GLN A 13 10.85 2.90 5.67
CA GLN A 13 12.12 3.64 5.75
C GLN A 13 13.20 3.01 4.88
N ILE A 14 13.30 1.67 4.86
CA ILE A 14 14.25 0.97 3.99
C ILE A 14 13.93 1.28 2.52
N ALA A 15 12.67 1.16 2.10
CA ALA A 15 12.26 1.46 0.73
C ALA A 15 12.58 2.92 0.34
N ALA A 16 12.26 3.87 1.21
CA ALA A 16 12.55 5.30 1.01
C ALA A 16 14.05 5.58 0.91
N ASN A 17 14.85 5.04 1.84
CA ASN A 17 16.29 5.23 1.86
C ASN A 17 16.97 4.63 0.63
N VAL A 18 16.55 3.43 0.20
CA VAL A 18 17.09 2.80 -1.00
C VAL A 18 16.72 3.60 -2.25
N ALA A 19 15.51 4.16 -2.33
CA ALA A 19 15.11 5.04 -3.43
C ALA A 19 15.99 6.30 -3.53
N VAL A 20 16.33 6.91 -2.38
CA VAL A 20 17.28 8.03 -2.33
C VAL A 20 18.65 7.59 -2.83
N LEU A 21 19.20 6.50 -2.28
CA LEU A 21 20.52 5.99 -2.69
C LEU A 21 20.59 5.64 -4.18
N GLU A 22 19.52 5.09 -4.74
CA GLU A 22 19.41 4.80 -6.18
C GLU A 22 19.53 6.08 -7.01
N ARG A 23 18.83 7.16 -6.61
CA ARG A 23 18.90 8.47 -7.30
C ARG A 23 20.27 9.12 -7.15
N GLU A 24 20.86 9.04 -5.96
CA GLU A 24 22.19 9.64 -5.68
C GLU A 24 23.33 8.96 -6.46
N CYS A 25 23.12 7.76 -7.01
CA CYS A 25 24.09 7.12 -7.90
C CYS A 25 24.40 7.97 -9.14
N ASP A 26 23.42 8.70 -9.69
CA ASP A 26 23.63 9.55 -10.87
C ASP A 26 24.52 10.75 -10.51
N TYR A 27 24.22 11.42 -9.40
CA TYR A 27 25.01 12.54 -8.88
C TYR A 27 26.44 12.11 -8.54
N PHE A 28 26.60 10.97 -7.88
CA PHE A 28 27.91 10.41 -7.55
C PHE A 28 28.74 10.18 -8.81
N LEU A 29 28.15 9.58 -9.84
CA LEU A 29 28.84 9.29 -11.09
C LEU A 29 29.25 10.56 -11.84
N GLN A 30 28.36 11.56 -11.91
CA GLN A 30 28.68 12.87 -12.50
C GLN A 30 29.83 13.55 -11.76
N HIS A 31 29.82 13.52 -10.43
CA HIS A 31 30.87 14.11 -9.61
C HIS A 31 32.22 13.40 -9.80
N ALA A 32 32.22 12.06 -9.78
CA ALA A 32 33.42 11.27 -10.02
C ALA A 32 34.03 11.56 -11.40
N ALA A 33 33.19 11.66 -12.44
CA ALA A 33 33.65 12.01 -13.78
C ALA A 33 34.30 13.40 -13.84
N GLN A 34 33.69 14.41 -13.18
CA GLN A 34 34.25 15.75 -13.10
C GLN A 34 35.64 15.74 -12.44
N GLN A 35 35.81 15.00 -11.33
CA GLN A 35 37.10 14.87 -10.63
C GLN A 35 38.16 14.17 -11.50
N CYS A 36 37.75 13.25 -12.35
CA CYS A 36 38.64 12.56 -13.30
C CYS A 36 38.88 13.33 -14.61
N GLY A 37 38.32 14.53 -14.77
CA GLY A 37 38.43 15.30 -16.03
C GLY A 37 37.66 14.69 -17.21
N ILE A 38 36.73 13.78 -16.95
CA ILE A 38 35.87 13.16 -17.95
C ILE A 38 34.72 14.12 -18.27
N PRO A 39 34.47 14.48 -19.54
CA PRO A 39 33.35 15.34 -19.89
C PRO A 39 32.02 14.70 -19.49
N VAL A 40 31.18 15.43 -18.75
CA VAL A 40 29.89 14.95 -18.21
C VAL A 40 28.99 14.35 -19.30
N ARG A 41 29.01 14.92 -20.52
CA ARG A 41 28.25 14.42 -21.68
C ARG A 41 28.61 12.98 -22.08
N SER A 42 29.80 12.50 -21.70
CA SER A 42 30.27 11.13 -21.98
C SER A 42 29.67 10.11 -21.00
N VAL A 43 29.32 10.58 -19.80
CA VAL A 43 28.78 9.79 -18.68
C VAL A 43 27.28 9.62 -18.79
N ASP A 44 26.60 10.64 -19.31
CA ASP A 44 25.15 10.67 -19.53
C ASP A 44 24.67 9.72 -20.66
N SER A 45 25.62 9.08 -21.37
CA SER A 45 25.29 8.05 -22.35
C SER A 45 24.75 6.80 -21.65
N ARG A 46 23.80 6.10 -22.28
CA ARG A 46 23.12 4.89 -21.75
C ARG A 46 24.07 3.74 -21.29
N GLN A 47 25.38 3.85 -21.54
CA GLN A 47 26.40 2.88 -21.14
C GLN A 47 27.10 3.23 -19.81
N GLY A 48 26.99 4.46 -19.31
CA GLY A 48 27.61 4.92 -18.08
C GLY A 48 26.67 4.88 -16.88
N SER A 49 26.18 3.71 -16.47
CA SER A 49 25.41 3.59 -15.22
C SER A 49 26.17 2.76 -14.19
N LEU A 50 26.17 3.20 -12.94
CA LEU A 50 26.80 2.47 -11.85
C LEU A 50 26.05 1.14 -11.65
N ARG A 51 26.75 0.00 -11.63
CA ARG A 51 26.15 -1.31 -11.34
C ARG A 51 25.37 -1.31 -10.03
N ALA A 52 25.83 -0.54 -9.04
CA ALA A 52 25.14 -0.37 -7.77
C ALA A 52 23.72 0.20 -7.94
N LYS A 53 23.45 1.03 -8.95
CA LYS A 53 22.10 1.56 -9.23
C LYS A 53 21.12 0.44 -9.56
N ILE A 54 21.53 -0.53 -10.37
CA ILE A 54 20.71 -1.70 -10.70
C ILE A 54 20.44 -2.53 -9.44
N VAL A 55 21.48 -2.77 -8.63
CA VAL A 55 21.34 -3.51 -7.36
C VAL A 55 20.39 -2.78 -6.40
N LEU A 56 20.53 -1.46 -6.25
CA LEU A 56 19.66 -0.64 -5.40
C LEU A 56 18.22 -0.65 -5.90
N LYS A 57 17.99 -0.59 -7.21
CA LYS A 57 16.65 -0.75 -7.78
C LYS A 57 16.02 -2.08 -7.39
N THR A 58 16.75 -3.19 -7.56
CA THR A 58 16.27 -4.52 -7.14
C THR A 58 16.03 -4.60 -5.62
N SER A 59 16.91 -4.02 -4.81
CA SER A 59 16.74 -3.94 -3.36
C SER A 59 15.52 -3.10 -2.96
N ARG A 60 15.24 -2.02 -3.69
CA ARG A 60 14.05 -1.18 -3.47
C ARG A 60 12.79 -1.96 -3.76
N ASP A 61 12.75 -2.67 -4.88
CA ASP A 61 11.60 -3.50 -5.27
C ASP A 61 11.37 -4.61 -4.23
N ALA A 62 12.44 -5.25 -3.73
CA ALA A 62 12.35 -6.23 -2.65
C ALA A 62 11.85 -5.62 -1.32
N ALA A 63 12.29 -4.41 -0.98
CA ALA A 63 11.81 -3.69 0.20
C ALA A 63 10.33 -3.32 0.09
N TYR A 64 9.87 -2.92 -1.11
CA TYR A 64 8.45 -2.69 -1.38
C TYR A 64 7.63 -3.97 -1.22
N LEU A 65 8.07 -5.10 -1.79
CA LEU A 65 7.35 -6.37 -1.62
C LEU A 65 7.26 -6.81 -0.16
N ALA A 66 8.35 -6.62 0.61
CA ALA A 66 8.34 -6.90 2.04
C ALA A 66 7.36 -5.98 2.80
N LEU A 67 7.31 -4.69 2.44
CA LEU A 67 6.35 -3.74 2.99
C LEU A 67 4.91 -4.19 2.71
N LEU A 68 4.57 -4.50 1.46
CA LEU A 68 3.22 -4.94 1.07
C LEU A 68 2.83 -6.22 1.81
N SER A 69 3.75 -7.19 1.91
CA SER A 69 3.50 -8.42 2.66
C SER A 69 3.21 -8.16 4.14
N LEU A 70 3.90 -7.20 4.79
CA LEU A 70 3.65 -6.83 6.19
C LEU A 70 2.32 -6.11 6.37
N VAL A 71 1.94 -5.23 5.42
CA VAL A 71 0.65 -4.56 5.42
C VAL A 71 -0.48 -5.58 5.26
N ASN A 72 -0.38 -6.46 4.26
CA ASN A 72 -1.40 -7.46 3.98
C ASN A 72 -1.54 -8.47 5.12
N SER A 73 -0.43 -8.90 5.74
CA SER A 73 -0.48 -9.75 6.94
C SER A 73 -1.21 -9.07 8.10
N LYS A 74 -1.05 -7.75 8.26
CA LYS A 74 -1.76 -7.02 9.32
C LYS A 74 -3.24 -6.81 8.99
N LEU A 75 -3.56 -6.58 7.71
CA LEU A 75 -4.94 -6.55 7.23
C LEU A 75 -5.63 -7.89 7.43
N ASP A 76 -4.94 -9.02 7.19
CA ASP A 76 -5.48 -10.36 7.42
C ASP A 76 -5.95 -10.56 8.86
N GLU A 77 -5.22 -10.03 9.86
CA GLU A 77 -5.62 -10.08 11.27
C GLU A 77 -6.95 -9.38 11.55
N PHE A 78 -7.24 -8.28 10.83
CA PHE A 78 -8.52 -7.57 10.97
C PHE A 78 -9.61 -8.21 10.11
N MET A 79 -9.27 -8.64 8.89
CA MET A 79 -10.19 -9.29 7.96
C MET A 79 -10.65 -10.65 8.46
N SER A 80 -9.87 -11.35 9.30
CA SER A 80 -10.32 -12.60 9.94
C SER A 80 -11.53 -12.39 10.86
N LEU A 81 -11.77 -11.16 11.34
CA LEU A 81 -12.96 -10.85 12.15
C LEU A 81 -14.26 -10.91 11.34
N THR A 82 -14.20 -11.03 10.00
CA THR A 82 -15.36 -11.32 9.15
C THR A 82 -16.05 -12.64 9.53
N GLU A 83 -15.34 -13.57 10.18
CA GLU A 83 -15.93 -14.80 10.73
C GLU A 83 -17.03 -14.53 11.77
N ASN A 84 -17.02 -13.36 12.40
CA ASN A 84 -18.02 -12.95 13.39
C ASN A 84 -19.27 -12.30 12.76
N VAL A 85 -19.28 -12.09 11.44
CA VAL A 85 -20.42 -11.49 10.74
C VAL A 85 -21.59 -12.47 10.71
N ASN A 86 -22.77 -12.01 11.13
CA ASN A 86 -23.99 -12.81 11.04
C ASN A 86 -24.62 -12.69 9.63
N TRP A 87 -24.29 -13.64 8.76
CA TRP A 87 -24.75 -13.69 7.37
C TRP A 87 -26.26 -13.93 7.20
N THR A 88 -26.96 -14.35 8.26
CA THR A 88 -28.39 -14.66 8.24
C THR A 88 -29.18 -13.85 9.26
N SER A 89 -28.69 -12.67 9.63
CA SER A 89 -29.37 -11.80 10.59
C SER A 89 -30.74 -11.35 10.07
N ASP A 90 -31.77 -11.43 10.92
CA ASP A 90 -33.10 -10.85 10.62
C ASP A 90 -33.12 -9.32 10.86
N ASP A 91 -32.13 -8.79 11.57
CA ASP A 91 -32.02 -7.37 11.86
C ASP A 91 -31.50 -6.59 10.65
N VAL A 92 -32.11 -5.42 10.41
CA VAL A 92 -31.63 -4.49 9.38
C VAL A 92 -30.36 -3.81 9.90
N PRO A 93 -29.22 -3.94 9.20
CA PRO A 93 -27.98 -3.27 9.60
C PRO A 93 -28.16 -1.75 9.53
N GLN A 94 -27.65 -1.05 10.55
CA GLN A 94 -27.71 0.42 10.61
C GLN A 94 -26.39 1.10 10.25
N HIS A 95 -25.29 0.35 10.30
CA HIS A 95 -23.93 0.83 10.14
C HIS A 95 -23.01 -0.32 9.69
N ALA A 96 -21.76 0.03 9.36
CA ALA A 96 -20.74 -0.94 8.99
C ALA A 96 -20.45 -1.93 10.14
N ASN A 97 -19.96 -3.11 9.78
CA ASN A 97 -19.48 -4.12 10.70
C ASN A 97 -18.27 -3.63 11.48
N GLU A 98 -18.12 -4.14 12.70
CA GLU A 98 -17.06 -3.71 13.62
C GLU A 98 -15.65 -3.90 13.05
N TYR A 99 -15.43 -4.99 12.31
CA TYR A 99 -14.12 -5.25 11.68
C TYR A 99 -13.70 -4.14 10.71
N VAL A 100 -14.65 -3.51 10.02
CA VAL A 100 -14.34 -2.43 9.06
C VAL A 100 -13.82 -1.20 9.77
N ASN A 101 -14.32 -0.91 10.97
CA ASN A 101 -13.81 0.20 11.77
C ASN A 101 -12.33 -0.01 12.10
N GLU A 102 -11.94 -1.22 12.49
CA GLU A 102 -10.54 -1.58 12.75
C GLU A 102 -9.68 -1.46 11.49
N VAL A 103 -10.18 -1.92 10.35
CA VAL A 103 -9.52 -1.78 9.04
C VAL A 103 -9.31 -0.30 8.70
N VAL A 104 -10.34 0.54 8.83
CA VAL A 104 -10.26 1.97 8.52
C VAL A 104 -9.27 2.69 9.45
N ILE A 105 -9.27 2.39 10.76
CA ILE A 105 -8.31 2.95 11.72
C ILE A 105 -6.88 2.56 11.35
N TYR A 106 -6.67 1.30 10.97
CA TYR A 106 -5.36 0.83 10.54
C TYR A 106 -4.91 1.52 9.24
N LEU A 107 -5.78 1.61 8.24
CA LEU A 107 -5.49 2.29 6.98
C LEU A 107 -5.17 3.77 7.20
N ASP A 108 -5.89 4.45 8.08
CA ASP A 108 -5.61 5.85 8.43
C ASP A 108 -4.20 6.02 9.02
N THR A 109 -3.84 5.14 9.95
CA THR A 109 -2.50 5.11 10.55
C THR A 109 -1.42 4.79 9.51
N LEU A 110 -1.71 3.83 8.62
CA LEU A 110 -0.82 3.39 7.55
C LEU A 110 -0.55 4.54 6.57
N VAL A 111 -1.60 5.17 6.04
CA VAL A 111 -1.51 6.26 5.07
C VAL A 111 -0.81 7.47 5.69
N SER A 112 -1.15 7.84 6.93
CA SER A 112 -0.53 8.96 7.63
C SER A 112 0.98 8.74 7.84
N THR A 113 1.37 7.51 8.19
CA THR A 113 2.79 7.14 8.36
C THR A 113 3.51 7.09 7.02
N ALA A 114 2.88 6.47 6.01
CA ALA A 114 3.43 6.35 4.67
C ALA A 114 3.65 7.73 4.02
N GLN A 115 2.72 8.67 4.19
CA GLN A 115 2.83 10.03 3.65
C GLN A 115 4.05 10.78 4.21
N GLN A 116 4.48 10.48 5.44
CA GLN A 116 5.66 11.09 6.05
C GLN A 116 6.99 10.49 5.58
N ILE A 117 6.97 9.24 5.07
CA ILE A 117 8.19 8.46 4.80
C ILE A 117 8.39 8.23 3.31
N LEU A 118 7.33 7.91 2.59
CA LEU A 118 7.35 7.47 1.21
C LEU A 118 7.08 8.65 0.25
N PRO A 119 7.67 8.60 -0.96
CA PRO A 119 7.24 9.49 -2.03
C PRO A 119 5.79 9.19 -2.46
N LEU A 120 5.14 10.17 -3.08
CA LEU A 120 3.71 10.14 -3.38
C LEU A 120 3.30 8.98 -4.31
N ASP A 121 4.15 8.58 -5.25
CA ASP A 121 3.91 7.44 -6.14
C ASP A 121 3.95 6.10 -5.40
N ALA A 122 4.79 5.99 -4.37
CA ALA A 122 4.89 4.82 -3.52
C ALA A 122 3.74 4.75 -2.51
N LEU A 123 3.34 5.91 -1.96
CA LEU A 123 2.13 6.03 -1.14
C LEU A 123 0.89 5.53 -1.91
N TYR A 124 0.72 5.97 -3.15
CA TYR A 124 -0.36 5.53 -4.02
C TYR A 124 -0.41 4.00 -4.17
N LYS A 125 0.73 3.39 -4.49
CA LYS A 125 0.84 1.93 -4.69
C LYS A 125 0.51 1.14 -3.43
N VAL A 126 1.02 1.57 -2.27
CA VAL A 126 0.71 0.93 -0.98
C VAL A 126 -0.78 1.03 -0.66
N GLY A 127 -1.41 2.18 -0.92
CA GLY A 127 -2.85 2.37 -0.71
C GLY A 127 -3.70 1.50 -1.63
N ILE A 128 -3.38 1.45 -2.93
CA ILE A 128 -4.08 0.60 -3.92
C ILE A 128 -3.95 -0.87 -3.53
N ASP A 129 -2.74 -1.36 -3.25
CA ASP A 129 -2.50 -2.77 -2.92
C ASP A 129 -3.26 -3.19 -1.64
N ALA A 130 -3.28 -2.31 -0.62
CA ALA A 130 -4.04 -2.55 0.60
C ALA A 130 -5.56 -2.64 0.35
N LEU A 131 -6.12 -1.74 -0.46
CA LEU A 131 -7.55 -1.75 -0.80
C LEU A 131 -7.92 -2.95 -1.68
N GLU A 132 -7.05 -3.33 -2.62
CA GLU A 132 -7.20 -4.53 -3.43
C GLU A 132 -7.19 -5.79 -2.56
N HIS A 133 -6.28 -5.87 -1.59
CA HIS A 133 -6.21 -6.99 -0.64
C HIS A 133 -7.47 -7.10 0.22
N ILE A 134 -8.03 -5.97 0.68
CA ILE A 134 -9.30 -5.93 1.41
C ILE A 134 -10.45 -6.39 0.52
N SER A 135 -10.54 -5.90 -0.72
CA SER A 135 -11.57 -6.29 -1.68
C SER A 135 -11.56 -7.81 -1.93
N ASN A 136 -10.37 -8.37 -2.18
CA ASN A 136 -10.17 -9.80 -2.35
C ASN A 136 -10.54 -10.60 -1.09
N SER A 137 -10.27 -10.06 0.10
CA SER A 137 -10.62 -10.69 1.37
C SER A 137 -12.13 -10.71 1.62
N ILE A 138 -12.84 -9.61 1.30
CA ILE A 138 -14.32 -9.56 1.36
C ILE A 138 -14.92 -10.59 0.40
N LEU A 139 -14.44 -10.63 -0.84
CA LEU A 139 -14.86 -11.64 -1.82
C LEU A 139 -14.59 -13.06 -1.31
N GLY A 140 -13.41 -13.29 -0.73
CA GLY A 140 -13.04 -14.55 -0.11
C GLY A 140 -14.00 -14.97 1.01
N ALA A 141 -14.46 -14.02 1.83
CA ALA A 141 -15.43 -14.29 2.89
C ALA A 141 -16.78 -14.78 2.32
N PHE A 142 -17.28 -14.18 1.24
CA PHE A 142 -18.50 -14.66 0.56
C PHE A 142 -18.36 -16.04 -0.05
N LEU A 143 -17.16 -16.38 -0.53
CA LEU A 143 -16.87 -17.67 -1.16
C LEU A 143 -16.44 -18.74 -0.16
N SER A 144 -16.33 -18.39 1.13
CA SER A 144 -15.88 -19.29 2.18
C SER A 144 -16.93 -20.37 2.48
N ASP A 145 -16.45 -21.60 2.74
CA ASP A 145 -17.29 -22.72 3.20
C ASP A 145 -17.97 -22.45 4.56
N SER A 146 -17.49 -21.45 5.32
CA SER A 146 -18.13 -20.99 6.55
C SER A 146 -19.47 -20.28 6.29
N VAL A 147 -19.65 -19.71 5.10
CA VAL A 147 -20.87 -18.98 4.70
C VAL A 147 -21.74 -19.87 3.82
N LYS A 148 -22.62 -20.66 4.46
CA LYS A 148 -23.52 -21.58 3.74
C LYS A 148 -24.68 -20.89 3.02
N SER A 149 -25.10 -19.74 3.54
CA SER A 149 -26.20 -18.94 3.03
C SER A 149 -26.10 -17.54 3.60
N PHE A 150 -26.49 -16.53 2.81
CA PHE A 150 -26.65 -15.16 3.27
C PHE A 150 -27.98 -14.59 2.79
N ASN A 151 -28.52 -13.62 3.52
CA ASN A 151 -29.77 -12.95 3.18
C ASN A 151 -29.55 -11.49 2.72
N THR A 152 -30.62 -10.79 2.39
CA THR A 152 -30.56 -9.40 1.94
C THR A 152 -29.95 -8.47 2.99
N ASN A 153 -30.17 -8.73 4.28
CA ASN A 153 -29.61 -7.92 5.36
C ASN A 153 -28.08 -8.03 5.41
N ALA A 154 -27.51 -9.22 5.19
CA ALA A 154 -26.07 -9.39 5.07
C ALA A 154 -25.49 -8.62 3.87
N VAL A 155 -26.19 -8.62 2.73
CA VAL A 155 -25.79 -7.82 1.56
C VAL A 155 -25.82 -6.32 1.88
N MET A 156 -26.85 -5.84 2.59
CA MET A 156 -26.91 -4.45 3.04
C MET A 156 -25.78 -4.11 4.02
N SER A 157 -25.43 -5.04 4.90
CA SER A 157 -24.35 -4.88 5.88
C SER A 157 -23.01 -4.71 5.17
N ILE A 158 -22.69 -5.56 4.20
CA ILE A 158 -21.49 -5.39 3.36
C ILE A 158 -21.55 -4.11 2.53
N ASN A 159 -22.72 -3.67 2.08
CA ASN A 159 -22.84 -2.37 1.42
C ASN A 159 -22.46 -1.20 2.36
N HIS A 160 -22.78 -1.26 3.65
CA HIS A 160 -22.28 -0.27 4.61
C HIS A 160 -20.76 -0.33 4.78
N ASP A 161 -20.19 -1.54 4.79
CA ASP A 161 -18.75 -1.77 4.85
C ASP A 161 -18.02 -1.13 3.66
N LEU A 162 -18.52 -1.40 2.45
CA LEU A 162 -17.97 -0.83 1.22
C LEU A 162 -18.09 0.68 1.20
N ASN A 163 -19.22 1.26 1.61
CA ASN A 163 -19.38 2.71 1.69
C ASN A 163 -18.37 3.36 2.64
N ALA A 164 -18.04 2.72 3.77
CA ALA A 164 -17.04 3.21 4.71
C ALA A 164 -15.63 3.20 4.07
N LEU A 165 -15.27 2.09 3.41
CA LEU A 165 -13.98 1.95 2.73
C LEU A 165 -13.83 2.90 1.54
N GLU A 166 -14.89 3.04 0.72
CA GLU A 166 -14.93 3.98 -0.40
C GLU A 166 -14.82 5.43 0.07
N SER A 167 -15.53 5.80 1.15
CA SER A 167 -15.44 7.15 1.72
C SER A 167 -14.02 7.43 2.23
N PHE A 168 -13.41 6.46 2.91
CA PHE A 168 -12.01 6.57 3.34
C PHE A 168 -11.06 6.76 2.15
N ALA A 169 -11.20 5.94 1.11
CA ALA A 169 -10.34 5.99 -0.07
C ALA A 169 -10.46 7.34 -0.80
N ASP A 170 -11.68 7.84 -0.97
CA ASP A 170 -11.94 9.15 -1.59
C ASP A 170 -11.36 10.29 -0.76
N GLU A 171 -11.58 10.29 0.56
CA GLU A 171 -11.01 11.30 1.45
C GLU A 171 -9.48 11.34 1.36
N LYS A 172 -8.83 10.17 1.47
CA LYS A 172 -7.37 10.10 1.41
C LYS A 172 -6.80 10.46 0.05
N PHE A 173 -7.48 10.12 -1.04
CA PHE A 173 -7.05 10.49 -2.39
C PHE A 173 -6.96 12.02 -2.56
N HIS A 174 -7.91 12.76 -1.96
CA HIS A 174 -7.89 14.22 -1.95
C HIS A 174 -6.89 14.77 -0.93
N SER A 175 -6.93 14.31 0.32
CA SER A 175 -6.17 14.88 1.42
C SER A 175 -4.65 14.69 1.30
N THR A 176 -4.21 13.65 0.59
CA THR A 176 -2.78 13.36 0.38
C THR A 176 -2.18 14.06 -0.85
N GLY A 177 -3.01 14.76 -1.64
CA GLY A 177 -2.59 15.39 -2.90
C GLY A 177 -2.44 14.41 -4.07
N LEU A 178 -2.85 13.14 -3.92
CA LEU A 178 -2.80 12.13 -4.99
C LEU A 178 -3.63 12.54 -6.22
N HIS A 179 -4.74 13.23 -6.00
CA HIS A 179 -5.62 13.75 -7.06
C HIS A 179 -4.92 14.70 -8.04
N GLU A 180 -3.85 15.39 -7.62
CA GLU A 180 -3.09 16.31 -8.49
C GLU A 180 -2.15 15.58 -9.46
N ILE A 181 -1.72 14.37 -9.10
CA ILE A 181 -0.78 13.56 -9.90
C ILE A 181 -1.51 12.53 -10.77
N HIS A 182 -2.65 12.02 -10.30
CA HIS A 182 -3.43 10.99 -10.97
C HIS A 182 -4.82 11.52 -11.38
N SER A 183 -4.86 12.42 -12.37
CA SER A 183 -6.11 13.08 -12.80
C SER A 183 -7.16 12.16 -13.45
N GLU A 184 -6.80 10.92 -13.81
CA GLU A 184 -7.69 9.93 -14.43
C GLU A 184 -7.98 8.70 -13.55
N GLY A 185 -7.46 8.63 -12.32
CA GLY A 185 -7.53 7.42 -11.49
C GLY A 185 -8.17 7.68 -10.12
N SER A 186 -9.49 7.82 -10.08
CA SER A 186 -10.22 7.56 -8.82
C SER A 186 -10.01 6.09 -8.44
N PHE A 187 -9.88 5.77 -7.14
CA PHE A 187 -9.89 4.39 -6.63
C PHE A 187 -11.11 3.57 -7.05
N ARG A 188 -12.13 4.22 -7.65
CA ARG A 188 -13.34 3.60 -8.22
C ARG A 188 -13.12 2.92 -9.58
N GLY A 189 -11.91 2.95 -10.14
CA GLY A 189 -11.59 2.49 -11.50
C GLY A 189 -10.75 1.21 -11.60
N ALA A 190 -10.48 0.51 -10.49
CA ALA A 190 -9.79 -0.79 -10.49
C ALA A 190 -10.79 -1.93 -10.31
#